data_AF-A0A8D0H2R1-F1
#
_entry.id   AF-A0A8D0H2R1-F1
#
_cell.length_a   1.000
_cell.length_b   1.000
_cell.length_c   1.000
_cell.angle_alpha   90.00
_cell.angle_beta   90.00
_cell.angle_gamma   90.00
#
_symmetry.space_group_name_H-M   'P 1'
#
loop_
_entity.id
_entity.type
_entity.pdbx_description
1 polymer ?
#
loop_
_entity_poly.entity_id
_entity_poly.type
_entity_poly.pdbx_seq_one_letter_code
_entity_poly.pdbx_strand_id
1 'polypeptide(L)'
;VANGPVTSQPRLEHPAFPLLNDCLPLICSGGHFNPAVSLGAWLIGGLNLVLVIPYWISQLCGGLIGATLAKVMATPDRYVNTTGAAFTGIVSDTQVPSALVGEIVMTMFLVLAVCMGAINEKTRTPLAPFCIGFTVTADILAGGGISGACMNPARAFGPALVASYWDYHWVYWVGPMVGSLLVGALIRLLIGDTKTRLFLK
;
A
#
# COMPACT_ATOMS: atom_id res chain seq x y z
N VAL A 1 38.85 -48.13 -5.70
CA VAL A 1 38.92 -46.86 -4.94
C VAL A 1 38.31 -45.79 -5.83
N ALA A 2 37.19 -45.23 -5.37
CA ALA A 2 36.32 -44.32 -6.12
C ALA A 2 36.89 -42.90 -6.22
N ASN A 3 36.40 -42.11 -7.19
CA ASN A 3 35.93 -40.74 -6.99
C ASN A 3 35.25 -40.24 -8.28
N GLY A 4 33.91 -40.30 -8.30
CA GLY A 4 33.07 -39.64 -9.29
C GLY A 4 32.82 -38.16 -8.94
N PRO A 5 32.18 -37.39 -9.84
CA PRO A 5 31.82 -36.00 -9.58
C PRO A 5 30.72 -35.91 -8.51
N VAL A 6 30.95 -35.03 -7.54
CA VAL A 6 30.05 -34.73 -6.42
C VAL A 6 28.75 -34.13 -6.98
N THR A 7 27.65 -34.83 -6.76
CA THR A 7 26.29 -34.39 -7.03
C THR A 7 25.90 -33.28 -6.05
N SER A 8 25.79 -32.05 -6.53
CA SER A 8 25.11 -30.98 -5.79
C SER A 8 23.60 -31.24 -5.84
N GLN A 9 23.10 -31.88 -4.78
CA GLN A 9 21.72 -32.00 -4.30
C GLN A 9 20.57 -31.82 -5.32
N PRO A 10 19.71 -32.84 -5.51
CA PRO A 10 18.46 -32.67 -6.24
C PRO A 10 17.58 -31.69 -5.48
N ARG A 11 17.25 -30.58 -6.14
CA ARG A 11 16.13 -29.71 -5.78
C ARG A 11 14.91 -30.63 -5.65
N LEU A 12 14.47 -30.88 -4.41
CA LEU A 12 13.22 -31.57 -4.12
C LEU A 12 12.08 -30.68 -4.64
N GLU A 13 11.76 -30.85 -5.92
CA GLU A 13 10.57 -30.31 -6.54
C GLU A 13 9.37 -31.07 -5.96
N HIS A 14 8.96 -30.67 -4.76
CA HIS A 14 7.67 -31.07 -4.24
C HIS A 14 6.62 -30.42 -5.16
N PRO A 15 5.70 -31.18 -5.78
CA PRO A 15 4.70 -30.65 -6.72
C PRO A 15 3.69 -29.66 -6.10
N ALA A 16 3.83 -29.37 -4.80
CA ALA A 16 3.04 -28.35 -4.09
C ALA A 16 3.70 -26.96 -4.05
N PHE A 17 5.00 -26.84 -4.36
CA PHE A 17 5.70 -25.55 -4.31
C PHE A 17 5.31 -24.59 -5.44
N PRO A 18 5.06 -25.05 -6.69
CA PRO A 18 4.50 -24.20 -7.75
C PRO A 18 3.05 -23.79 -7.45
N LEU A 19 2.25 -24.70 -6.90
CA LEU A 19 0.85 -24.43 -6.55
C LEU A 19 0.71 -23.37 -5.44
N LEU A 20 1.69 -23.26 -4.54
CA LEU A 20 1.71 -22.19 -3.54
C LEU A 20 2.01 -20.82 -4.16
N ASN A 21 2.77 -20.80 -5.25
CA ASN A 21 3.10 -19.59 -6.00
C ASN A 21 1.93 -19.11 -6.88
N ASP A 22 1.11 -20.04 -7.37
CA ASP A 22 -0.05 -19.77 -8.22
C ASP A 22 -1.35 -19.46 -7.43
N CYS A 23 -1.45 -19.91 -6.17
CA CYS A 23 -2.68 -19.76 -5.36
C CYS A 23 -2.74 -18.50 -4.47
N LEU A 24 -1.67 -17.70 -4.38
CA LEU A 24 -1.70 -16.44 -3.64
C LEU A 24 -1.93 -15.28 -4.64
N PRO A 25 -3.12 -14.65 -4.69
CA PRO A 25 -3.38 -13.49 -5.56
C PRO A 25 -2.42 -12.28 -5.33
N LEU A 26 -1.65 -12.32 -4.25
CA LEU A 26 -0.51 -11.44 -3.93
C LEU A 26 0.65 -11.56 -4.93
N ILE A 27 0.90 -12.75 -5.48
CA ILE A 27 2.06 -13.05 -6.34
C ILE A 27 1.79 -12.61 -7.79
N CYS A 28 0.53 -12.63 -8.25
CA CYS A 28 0.16 -12.23 -9.61
C CYS A 28 -0.06 -10.72 -9.81
N SER A 29 -0.39 -9.97 -8.74
CA SER A 29 -0.74 -8.53 -8.83
C SER A 29 0.30 -7.58 -8.22
N GLY A 30 1.38 -8.09 -7.62
CA GLY A 30 2.33 -7.26 -6.86
C GLY A 30 1.78 -6.70 -5.53
N GLY A 31 0.53 -7.03 -5.17
CA GLY A 31 -0.01 -6.78 -3.84
C GLY A 31 -0.17 -5.31 -3.46
N HIS A 32 -0.61 -4.45 -4.39
CA HIS A 32 -0.68 -3.00 -4.13
C HIS A 32 -1.74 -2.62 -3.07
N PHE A 33 -2.94 -3.20 -3.13
CA PHE A 33 -4.11 -2.96 -2.24
C PHE A 33 -4.48 -1.49 -1.95
N ASN A 34 -3.87 -0.54 -2.63
CA ASN A 34 -3.91 0.88 -2.32
C ASN A 34 -3.79 1.69 -3.63
N PRO A 35 -4.75 2.58 -3.92
CA PRO A 35 -4.68 3.45 -5.09
C PRO A 35 -3.42 4.31 -5.14
N ALA A 36 -2.97 4.86 -4.00
CA ALA A 36 -1.76 5.67 -3.90
C ALA A 36 -0.48 4.86 -4.16
N VAL A 37 -0.43 3.61 -3.70
CA VAL A 37 0.68 2.69 -4.02
C VAL A 37 0.69 2.33 -5.50
N SER A 38 -0.48 2.08 -6.10
CA SER A 38 -0.59 1.78 -7.53
C SER A 38 -0.16 2.96 -8.40
N LEU A 39 -0.51 4.18 -7.98
CA LEU A 39 -0.02 5.42 -8.59
C LEU A 39 1.51 5.51 -8.50
N GLY A 40 2.10 5.26 -7.32
CA GLY A 40 3.54 5.32 -7.12
C GLY A 40 4.29 4.30 -7.97
N ALA A 41 3.78 3.06 -7.99
CA ALA A 41 4.31 1.99 -8.84
C ALA A 41 4.28 2.36 -10.33
N TRP A 42 3.17 2.91 -10.83
CA TRP A 42 3.09 3.39 -12.21
C TRP A 42 4.06 4.55 -12.47
N LEU A 43 4.14 5.51 -11.54
CA LEU A 43 5.06 6.64 -11.64
C LEU A 43 6.51 6.18 -11.74
N ILE A 44 6.93 5.07 -11.14
CA ILE A 44 8.31 4.60 -11.29
C ILE A 44 8.48 3.49 -12.34
N GLY A 45 7.45 3.24 -13.16
CA GLY A 45 7.49 2.24 -14.24
C GLY A 45 7.30 0.79 -13.79
N GLY A 46 6.93 0.56 -12.52
CA GLY A 46 6.61 -0.76 -11.98
C GLY A 46 5.20 -1.27 -12.28
N LEU A 47 4.32 -0.43 -12.83
CA LEU A 47 2.96 -0.81 -13.25
C LEU A 47 2.64 -0.20 -14.63
N ASN A 48 1.98 -0.97 -15.49
CA ASN A 48 1.48 -0.46 -16.77
C ASN A 48 0.27 0.47 -16.54
N LEU A 49 0.22 1.62 -17.22
CA LEU A 49 -0.87 2.60 -17.12
C LEU A 49 -2.25 1.97 -17.34
N VAL A 50 -2.38 1.02 -18.27
CA VAL A 50 -3.65 0.34 -18.59
C VAL A 50 -4.19 -0.44 -17.39
N LEU A 51 -3.32 -0.88 -16.48
CA LEU A 51 -3.70 -1.64 -15.29
C LEU A 51 -4.04 -0.76 -14.08
N VAL A 52 -3.71 0.54 -14.10
CA VAL A 52 -3.95 1.45 -12.96
C VAL A 52 -5.44 1.50 -12.61
N ILE A 53 -6.30 1.69 -13.61
CA ILE A 53 -7.75 1.79 -13.39
C ILE A 53 -8.37 0.46 -12.93
N PRO A 54 -8.10 -0.70 -13.56
CA PRO A 54 -8.52 -2.00 -13.03
C PRO A 54 -8.09 -2.25 -11.59
N TYR A 55 -6.87 -1.84 -11.21
CA TYR A 55 -6.37 -1.96 -9.85
C TYR A 55 -7.20 -1.12 -8.88
N TRP A 56 -7.44 0.15 -9.20
CA TRP A 56 -8.23 1.03 -8.36
C TRP A 56 -9.66 0.52 -8.17
N ILE A 57 -10.31 0.05 -9.24
CA ILE A 57 -11.66 -0.54 -9.14
C ILE A 57 -11.66 -1.75 -8.20
N SER A 58 -10.72 -2.69 -8.41
CA SER A 58 -10.59 -3.87 -7.56
C SER A 58 -10.34 -3.50 -6.09
N GLN A 59 -9.49 -2.51 -5.85
CA GLN A 59 -9.16 -2.02 -4.50
C GLN A 59 -10.36 -1.38 -3.81
N LEU A 60 -11.12 -0.54 -4.52
CA LEU A 60 -12.33 0.08 -3.99
C LEU A 60 -13.41 -0.95 -3.66
N CYS A 61 -13.61 -1.94 -4.55
CA CYS A 61 -14.51 -3.07 -4.30
C CYS A 61 -14.07 -3.87 -3.07
N GLY A 62 -12.78 -4.18 -2.95
CA GLY A 62 -12.21 -4.88 -1.80
C GLY A 62 -12.38 -4.10 -0.50
N GLY A 63 -12.14 -2.79 -0.53
CA GLY A 63 -12.35 -1.89 0.61
C GLY A 63 -13.81 -1.85 1.07
N LEU A 64 -14.76 -1.78 0.13
CA LEU A 64 -16.19 -1.85 0.40
C LEU A 64 -16.61 -3.19 1.03
N ILE A 65 -16.17 -4.31 0.45
CA ILE A 65 -16.47 -5.65 0.97
C ILE A 65 -15.90 -5.79 2.39
N GLY A 66 -14.63 -5.41 2.59
CA GLY A 66 -13.97 -5.47 3.89
C GLY A 66 -14.68 -4.61 4.95
N ALA A 67 -15.06 -3.39 4.62
CA ALA A 67 -15.80 -2.51 5.52
C ALA A 67 -17.19 -3.06 5.88
N THR A 68 -17.87 -3.68 4.90
CA THR A 68 -19.19 -4.30 5.11
C THR A 68 -19.07 -5.50 6.04
N LEU A 69 -18.10 -6.39 5.80
CA LEU A 69 -17.85 -7.54 6.67
C LEU A 69 -17.49 -7.10 8.09
N ALA A 70 -16.65 -6.06 8.23
CA ALA A 70 -16.31 -5.50 9.54
C ALA A 70 -17.56 -5.00 10.29
N LYS A 71 -18.49 -4.32 9.61
CA LYS A 71 -19.76 -3.87 10.19
C LYS A 71 -20.65 -5.03 10.64
N VAL A 72 -20.70 -6.12 9.87
CA VAL A 72 -21.51 -7.31 10.20
C VAL A 72 -20.93 -8.07 11.38
N MET A 73 -19.60 -8.14 11.51
CA MET A 73 -18.92 -8.88 12.58
C MET A 73 -18.80 -8.09 13.89
N ALA A 74 -18.75 -6.76 13.82
CA ALA A 74 -18.63 -5.91 15.00
C ALA A 74 -19.97 -5.73 15.70
N THR A 75 -19.96 -5.67 17.04
CA THR A 75 -21.12 -5.17 17.78
C THR A 75 -21.34 -3.68 17.46
N PRO A 76 -22.59 -3.18 17.50
CA PRO A 76 -22.88 -1.78 17.17
C PRO A 76 -22.00 -0.77 17.92
N ASP A 77 -21.81 -0.97 19.22
CA ASP A 77 -20.98 -0.08 20.05
C ASP A 77 -19.52 -0.07 19.62
N ARG A 78 -18.98 -1.24 19.23
CA ARG A 78 -17.60 -1.35 18.74
C ARG A 78 -17.45 -0.71 17.36
N TYR A 79 -18.43 -0.88 16.49
CA TYR A 79 -18.39 -0.32 15.14
C TYR A 79 -18.37 1.21 15.18
N VAL A 80 -19.25 1.82 15.99
CA VAL A 80 -19.33 3.28 16.12
C VAL A 80 -18.09 3.86 16.81
N ASN A 81 -17.55 3.17 17.82
CA ASN A 81 -16.40 3.67 18.58
C ASN A 81 -15.03 3.39 17.89
N THR A 82 -15.04 2.91 16.65
CA THR A 82 -13.80 2.60 15.93
C THR A 82 -13.15 3.86 15.36
N THR A 83 -11.94 4.16 15.83
CA THR A 83 -11.11 5.28 15.34
C THR A 83 -10.42 4.98 14.00
N GLY A 84 -10.33 3.71 13.62
CA GLY A 84 -9.58 3.26 12.45
C GLY A 84 -10.28 3.46 11.11
N ALA A 85 -11.54 3.88 11.07
CA ALA A 85 -12.36 3.85 9.87
C ALA A 85 -12.29 5.12 8.99
N ALA A 86 -11.35 6.03 9.27
CA ALA A 86 -11.13 7.28 8.52
C ALA A 86 -12.36 8.22 8.44
N PHE A 87 -13.37 8.03 9.31
CA PHE A 87 -14.50 8.96 9.48
C PHE A 87 -14.57 9.56 10.90
N THR A 88 -13.72 9.11 11.81
CA THR A 88 -13.64 9.60 13.20
C THR A 88 -12.34 10.35 13.49
N GLY A 89 -11.43 10.43 12.51
CA GLY A 89 -10.10 11.05 12.70
C GLY A 89 -10.12 12.59 12.64
N ILE A 90 -11.00 13.17 11.82
CA ILE A 90 -11.12 14.63 11.62
C ILE A 90 -12.53 15.03 12.03
N VAL A 91 -12.65 15.83 13.08
CA VAL A 91 -13.95 16.30 13.61
C VAL A 91 -14.14 17.81 13.47
N SER A 92 -13.08 18.57 13.20
CA SER A 92 -13.13 20.01 12.99
C SER A 92 -12.16 20.50 11.92
N ASP A 93 -12.51 21.62 11.28
CA ASP A 93 -11.69 22.28 10.24
C ASP A 93 -10.26 22.60 10.71
N THR A 94 -10.08 22.88 12.00
CA THR A 94 -8.78 23.16 12.61
C THR A 94 -7.81 21.98 12.52
N GLN A 95 -8.30 20.76 12.37
CA GLN A 95 -7.49 19.54 12.25
C GLN A 95 -7.15 19.21 10.78
N VAL A 96 -7.82 19.83 9.80
CA VAL A 96 -7.61 19.53 8.39
C VAL A 96 -6.14 19.71 7.96
N PRO A 97 -5.44 20.80 8.32
CA PRO A 97 -4.04 20.97 7.91
C PRO A 97 -3.12 19.88 8.47
N SER A 98 -3.26 19.53 9.76
CA SER A 98 -2.42 18.51 10.39
C SER A 98 -2.74 17.12 9.85
N ALA A 99 -4.01 16.80 9.62
CA ALA A 99 -4.43 15.54 9.02
C ALA A 99 -3.94 15.39 7.58
N LEU A 100 -4.04 16.45 6.76
CA LEU A 100 -3.55 16.42 5.39
C LEU A 100 -2.03 16.23 5.33
N VAL A 101 -1.28 16.98 6.13
CA VAL A 101 0.19 16.84 6.20
C VAL A 101 0.56 15.44 6.71
N GLY A 102 -0.12 14.94 7.73
CA GLY A 102 0.08 13.59 8.25
C GLY A 102 -0.13 12.53 7.19
N GLU A 103 -1.26 12.56 6.48
CA GLU A 103 -1.57 11.62 5.39
C GLU A 103 -0.56 11.70 4.25
N ILE A 104 -0.06 12.89 3.90
CA ILE A 104 1.00 13.04 2.89
C ILE A 104 2.27 12.34 3.36
N VAL A 105 2.77 12.67 4.56
CA VAL A 105 4.05 12.18 5.07
C VAL A 105 4.04 10.67 5.29
N MET A 106 2.99 10.13 5.93
CA MET A 106 2.85 8.68 6.12
C MET A 106 2.76 7.95 4.77
N THR A 107 1.98 8.48 3.82
CA THR A 107 1.90 7.87 2.49
C THR A 107 3.24 7.94 1.77
N MET A 108 4.04 8.99 1.97
CA MET A 108 5.40 9.05 1.41
C MET A 108 6.27 7.91 1.96
N PHE A 109 6.25 7.63 3.26
CA PHE A 109 6.99 6.51 3.83
C PHE A 109 6.52 5.17 3.27
N LEU A 110 5.20 4.94 3.24
CA LEU A 110 4.62 3.73 2.67
C LEU A 110 5.01 3.53 1.20
N VAL A 111 4.78 4.53 0.35
CA VAL A 111 5.03 4.42 -1.10
C VAL A 111 6.53 4.32 -1.36
N LEU A 112 7.39 5.00 -0.59
CA LEU A 112 8.84 4.86 -0.71
C LEU A 112 9.30 3.44 -0.35
N ALA A 113 8.78 2.87 0.74
CA ALA A 113 9.08 1.50 1.14
C ALA A 113 8.66 0.48 0.06
N VAL A 114 7.49 0.67 -0.55
CA VAL A 114 7.04 -0.17 -1.68
C VAL A 114 7.95 0.00 -2.89
N CYS A 115 8.19 1.24 -3.32
CA CYS A 115 8.94 1.51 -4.53
C CYS A 115 10.39 1.03 -4.44
N MET A 116 11.05 1.25 -3.30
CA MET A 116 12.44 0.83 -3.10
C MET A 116 12.54 -0.66 -2.78
N GLY A 117 11.63 -1.20 -1.96
CA GLY A 117 11.70 -2.59 -1.50
C GLY A 117 11.19 -3.61 -2.51
N ALA A 118 10.17 -3.28 -3.30
CA ALA A 118 9.51 -4.23 -4.20
C ALA A 118 9.77 -3.98 -5.69
N ILE A 119 10.04 -2.74 -6.11
CA ILE A 119 10.08 -2.38 -7.54
C ILE A 119 11.50 -2.08 -8.02
N ASN A 120 12.27 -1.25 -7.30
CA ASN A 120 13.61 -0.83 -7.72
C ASN A 120 14.57 -2.02 -7.88
N GLU A 121 15.17 -2.19 -9.06
CA GLU A 121 15.98 -3.36 -9.40
C GLU A 121 17.21 -3.52 -8.50
N LYS A 122 17.75 -2.42 -7.97
CA LYS A 122 18.95 -2.42 -7.11
C LYS A 122 18.67 -2.77 -5.65
N THR A 123 17.51 -2.36 -5.14
CA THR A 123 17.17 -2.48 -3.71
C THR A 123 16.07 -3.49 -3.42
N ARG A 124 15.49 -4.11 -4.46
CA ARG A 124 14.44 -5.11 -4.29
C ARG A 124 14.89 -6.27 -3.40
N THR A 125 14.00 -6.70 -2.52
CA THR A 125 14.29 -7.76 -1.55
C THR A 125 13.06 -8.65 -1.33
N PRO A 126 13.22 -9.97 -1.11
CA PRO A 126 12.11 -10.84 -0.72
C PRO A 126 11.48 -10.43 0.62
N LEU A 127 12.18 -9.64 1.45
CA LEU A 127 11.68 -9.14 2.72
C LEU A 127 10.80 -7.87 2.58
N ALA A 128 10.53 -7.41 1.35
CA ALA A 128 9.77 -6.18 1.12
C ALA A 128 8.38 -6.18 1.75
N PRO A 129 7.56 -7.26 1.69
CA PRO A 129 6.25 -7.26 2.34
C PRO A 129 6.32 -7.03 3.85
N PHE A 130 7.36 -7.56 4.51
CA PHE A 130 7.58 -7.36 5.94
C PHE A 130 7.97 -5.90 6.24
N CYS A 131 8.89 -5.31 5.48
CA CYS A 131 9.28 -3.90 5.66
C CYS A 131 8.10 -2.94 5.38
N ILE A 132 7.28 -3.24 4.38
CA ILE A 132 6.07 -2.46 4.07
C ILE A 132 5.08 -2.55 5.23
N GLY A 133 4.81 -3.76 5.75
CA GLY A 133 3.94 -3.94 6.91
C GLY A 133 4.44 -3.24 8.17
N PHE A 134 5.76 -3.26 8.41
CA PHE A 134 6.38 -2.54 9.51
C PHE A 134 6.24 -1.01 9.34
N THR A 135 6.39 -0.50 8.11
CA THR A 135 6.19 0.92 7.79
C THR A 135 4.76 1.35 8.11
N VAL A 136 3.76 0.60 7.62
CA VAL A 136 2.35 0.86 7.94
C VAL A 136 2.09 0.83 9.44
N THR A 137 2.69 -0.11 10.17
CA THR A 137 2.54 -0.20 11.62
C THR A 137 3.11 1.02 12.33
N ALA A 138 4.32 1.44 11.94
CA ALA A 138 4.96 2.65 12.48
C ALA A 138 4.14 3.91 12.18
N ASP A 139 3.62 4.04 10.96
CA ASP A 139 2.77 5.16 10.56
C ASP A 139 1.47 5.20 11.37
N ILE A 140 0.83 4.05 11.61
CA ILE A 140 -0.37 3.97 12.45
C ILE A 140 -0.07 4.40 13.89
N LEU A 141 1.06 3.97 14.45
CA LEU A 141 1.47 4.37 15.80
C LEU A 141 1.79 5.87 15.90
N ALA A 142 2.37 6.45 14.85
CA ALA A 142 2.78 7.85 14.82
C ALA A 142 1.62 8.82 14.49
N GLY A 143 0.80 8.49 13.50
CA GLY A 143 -0.22 9.37 12.94
C GLY A 143 -1.67 8.94 13.17
N GLY A 144 -1.90 7.79 13.84
CA GLY A 144 -3.25 7.29 14.12
C GLY A 144 -4.12 8.29 14.90
N GLY A 145 -3.53 9.04 15.83
CA GLY A 145 -4.22 10.09 16.59
C GLY A 145 -4.43 11.41 15.83
N ILE A 146 -3.84 11.58 14.64
CA ILE A 146 -3.92 12.82 13.85
C ILE A 146 -5.03 12.73 12.80
N SER A 147 -5.01 11.66 11.99
CA SER A 147 -5.94 11.46 10.87
C SER A 147 -6.60 10.08 10.86
N GLY A 148 -6.26 9.20 11.80
CA GLY A 148 -6.60 7.76 11.73
C GLY A 148 -5.61 6.94 10.89
N ALA A 149 -4.54 7.55 10.39
CA ALA A 149 -3.46 6.93 9.61
C ALA A 149 -4.01 6.01 8.50
N CYS A 150 -4.65 6.60 7.49
CA CYS A 150 -5.31 5.85 6.45
C CYS A 150 -4.33 5.44 5.34
N MET A 151 -3.60 6.42 4.81
CA MET A 151 -2.58 6.30 3.75
C MET A 151 -3.09 5.67 2.44
N ASN A 152 -4.39 5.37 2.37
CA ASN A 152 -4.98 4.50 1.37
C ASN A 152 -6.42 4.96 1.05
N PRO A 153 -6.64 5.54 -0.14
CA PRO A 153 -7.97 5.99 -0.54
C PRO A 153 -9.03 4.88 -0.54
N ALA A 154 -8.69 3.65 -0.92
CA ALA A 154 -9.64 2.53 -0.92
C ALA A 154 -10.00 2.08 0.50
N ARG A 155 -9.03 2.12 1.43
CA ARG A 155 -9.25 1.88 2.86
C ARG A 155 -10.16 2.95 3.48
N ALA A 156 -10.08 4.20 3.02
CA ALA A 156 -10.97 5.27 3.46
C ALA A 156 -12.38 5.14 2.86
N PHE A 157 -12.46 4.80 1.57
CA PHE A 157 -13.69 4.79 0.80
C PHE A 157 -14.70 3.74 1.31
N GLY A 158 -14.23 2.52 1.59
CA GLY A 158 -15.11 1.43 2.02
C GLY A 158 -15.95 1.78 3.26
N PRO A 159 -15.32 2.15 4.39
CA PRO A 159 -16.03 2.54 5.60
C PRO A 159 -16.88 3.79 5.42
N ALA A 160 -16.41 4.80 4.66
CA ALA A 160 -17.19 5.99 4.34
C ALA A 160 -18.52 5.66 3.66
N LEU A 161 -18.48 4.77 2.65
CA LEU A 161 -19.68 4.33 1.94
C LEU A 161 -20.62 3.50 2.83
N VAL A 162 -20.09 2.58 3.62
CA VAL A 162 -20.87 1.69 4.51
C VAL A 162 -21.50 2.43 5.70
N ALA A 163 -20.84 3.47 6.20
CA ALA A 163 -21.32 4.33 7.28
C ALA A 163 -22.11 5.55 6.77
N SER A 164 -22.12 5.79 5.45
CA SER A 164 -22.68 6.99 4.82
C SER A 164 -22.11 8.29 5.39
N TYR A 165 -20.81 8.30 5.69
CA TYR A 165 -20.08 9.44 6.25
C TYR A 165 -19.02 9.92 5.26
N TRP A 166 -19.11 11.17 4.85
CA TRP A 166 -18.26 11.74 3.79
C TRP A 166 -17.53 13.02 4.20
N ASP A 167 -17.70 13.46 5.44
CA ASP A 167 -17.05 14.69 5.91
C ASP A 167 -15.53 14.51 5.87
N TYR A 168 -14.84 15.54 5.38
CA TYR A 168 -13.38 15.57 5.20
C TYR A 168 -12.79 14.40 4.39
N HIS A 169 -13.61 13.58 3.73
CA HIS A 169 -13.17 12.38 3.03
C HIS A 169 -12.14 12.67 1.94
N TRP A 170 -12.22 13.85 1.33
CA TRP A 170 -11.30 14.32 0.30
C TRP A 170 -9.83 14.35 0.78
N VAL A 171 -9.58 14.53 2.08
CA VAL A 171 -8.22 14.53 2.67
C VAL A 171 -7.54 13.18 2.44
N TYR A 172 -8.28 12.08 2.55
CA TYR A 172 -7.78 10.72 2.34
C TYR A 172 -7.60 10.34 0.86
N TRP A 173 -7.97 11.23 -0.06
CA TRP A 173 -7.60 11.14 -1.47
C TRP A 173 -6.44 12.06 -1.77
N VAL A 174 -6.57 13.36 -1.47
CA VAL A 174 -5.54 14.36 -1.80
C VAL A 174 -4.23 14.05 -1.09
N GLY A 175 -4.27 13.74 0.21
CA GLY A 175 -3.06 13.47 0.99
C GLY A 175 -2.25 12.30 0.42
N PRO A 176 -2.84 11.09 0.30
CA PRO A 176 -2.13 9.95 -0.26
C PRO A 176 -1.69 10.12 -1.72
N MET A 177 -2.49 10.76 -2.57
CA MET A 177 -2.11 11.00 -3.97
C MET A 177 -0.94 11.96 -4.08
N VAL A 178 -0.93 13.05 -3.30
CA VAL A 178 0.20 13.99 -3.25
C VAL A 178 1.45 13.32 -2.71
N GLY A 179 1.35 12.54 -1.63
CA GLY A 179 2.48 11.78 -1.09
C GLY A 179 3.09 10.83 -2.13
N SER A 180 2.24 10.12 -2.87
CA SER A 180 2.69 9.24 -3.97
C SER A 180 3.38 9.99 -5.11
N LEU A 181 2.84 11.14 -5.53
CA LEU A 181 3.46 12.01 -6.54
C LEU A 181 4.84 12.51 -6.10
N LEU A 182 4.98 12.94 -4.84
CA LEU A 182 6.25 13.40 -4.28
C LEU A 182 7.30 12.30 -4.25
N VAL A 183 6.93 11.06 -3.87
CA VAL A 183 7.85 9.91 -3.92
C VAL A 183 8.23 9.57 -5.35
N GLY A 184 7.27 9.55 -6.28
CA GLY A 184 7.54 9.33 -7.70
C GLY A 184 8.55 10.33 -8.26
N ALA A 185 8.38 11.62 -7.92
CA ALA A 185 9.33 12.66 -8.28
C ALA A 185 10.71 12.45 -7.62
N LEU A 186 10.74 12.18 -6.31
CA LEU A 186 11.98 11.93 -5.56
C LEU A 186 12.80 10.78 -6.17
N ILE A 187 12.15 9.67 -6.50
CA ILE A 187 12.81 8.50 -7.08
C ILE A 187 13.31 8.80 -8.50
N ARG A 188 12.47 9.41 -9.35
CA ARG A 188 12.86 9.74 -10.74
C ARG A 188 13.98 10.77 -10.83
N LEU A 189 14.05 11.71 -9.88
CA LEU A 189 15.01 12.81 -9.92
C LEU A 189 16.32 12.49 -9.19
N LEU A 190 16.28 11.78 -8.06
CA LEU A 190 17.44 11.67 -7.16
C LEU A 190 17.89 10.22 -6.88
N ILE A 191 16.95 9.29 -6.62
CA ILE A 191 17.29 8.05 -5.90
C ILE A 191 17.17 6.78 -6.76
N GLY A 192 16.41 6.80 -7.86
CA GLY A 192 16.06 5.62 -8.67
C GLY A 192 17.26 4.88 -9.29
N ASP A 193 17.03 3.75 -9.96
CA ASP A 193 18.09 3.10 -10.75
C ASP A 193 18.31 3.82 -12.10
N THR A 194 19.29 3.39 -12.90
CA THR A 194 19.62 4.01 -14.19
C THR A 194 18.47 3.93 -15.20
N LYS A 195 17.53 2.99 -15.04
CA LYS A 195 16.31 2.89 -15.87
C LYS A 195 15.22 3.85 -15.42
N THR A 196 15.10 4.09 -14.11
CA THR A 196 14.04 4.90 -13.50
C THR A 196 14.43 6.38 -13.39
N ARG A 197 15.73 6.70 -13.32
CA ARG A 197 16.24 8.08 -13.27
C ARG A 197 16.06 8.80 -14.61
N LEU A 198 15.49 10.00 -14.53
CA LEU A 198 15.37 10.93 -15.67
C LEU A 198 16.57 11.88 -15.76
N PHE A 199 17.17 12.26 -14.63
CA PHE A 199 18.36 13.10 -14.55
C PHE A 199 19.52 12.33 -13.88
N LEU A 200 20.76 12.72 -14.17
CA LEU A 200 22.00 12.09 -13.65
C LEU A 200 22.13 10.60 -14.01
N LYS A 201 21.96 10.27 -15.30
CA LYS A 201 22.28 8.94 -15.86
C LYS A 201 23.78 8.71 -15.98
#